data_AF-A0A932MGD9-F1
#
_entry.id   AF-A0A932MGD9-F1
#
_cell.length_a   1.000
_cell.length_b   1.000
_cell.length_c   1.000
_cell.angle_alpha   90.00
_cell.angle_beta   90.00
_cell.angle_gamma   90.00
#
_symmetry.space_group_name_H-M   'P 1'
#
loop_
_entity.id
_entity.type
_entity.pdbx_description
1 polymer ?
#
loop_
_entity_poly.entity_id
_entity_poly.type
_entity_poly.pdbx_seq_one_letter_code
_entity_poly.pdbx_strand_id
1 'polypeptide(L)'
;VVVVHDSKAFVSKQNLGDLAKRSLQAWQAGDGERALRLFLQAVGAAGEGQGFMERAARGEVSDPEWERVLGAEATPEAEPWLREIAGRAVADGAAIPEAPGAGLAGIYEDTIQRGIPGNASLVLTAEVVDQRRALFKKIGAIGVVIDCGLRTGRTGETQMNPDRAREKIRELVAAAAKTIPGEAVAGIVERTGFSMRALESEVEKILLYVGTRPAITPADVLEVLSNSRESGIFDLTNALCDRDAGRALRALRGLLGKREPLPPTLGRIAGEIRTLIIARGALERQLEGTMDPGLAYGAFQSRVLPRLQRKVEGDDGSAARLLEMHPFRAFNTLKGATRYSLSELVRALTAIHETDLALKSSGAPEGLLMERLLLSIIGGE
;
A
#
# COMPACT_ATOMS: atom_id res chain seq x y z
N VAL A 1 -14.08 30.36 -0.66
CA VAL A 1 -13.54 29.18 -1.37
C VAL A 1 -14.72 28.34 -1.84
N VAL A 2 -14.74 27.95 -3.12
CA VAL A 2 -15.74 27.05 -3.71
C VAL A 2 -15.03 25.75 -4.04
N VAL A 3 -15.51 24.64 -3.49
CA VAL A 3 -14.95 23.31 -3.75
C VAL A 3 -15.97 22.49 -4.52
N VAL A 4 -15.57 21.98 -5.68
CA VAL A 4 -16.36 21.01 -6.43
C VAL A 4 -15.70 19.66 -6.28
N HIS A 5 -16.38 18.77 -5.56
CA HIS A 5 -15.94 17.41 -5.39
C HIS A 5 -16.21 16.57 -6.64
N ASP A 6 -15.30 15.65 -6.95
CA ASP A 6 -15.44 14.65 -8.02
C ASP A 6 -15.85 15.21 -9.39
N SER A 7 -15.16 16.27 -9.80
CA SER A 7 -15.43 16.96 -11.05
C SER A 7 -15.26 16.04 -12.26
N LYS A 8 -16.38 15.76 -12.91
CA LYS A 8 -16.48 14.95 -14.14
C LYS A 8 -15.96 15.70 -15.36
N ALA A 9 -15.66 16.99 -15.24
CA ALA A 9 -15.14 17.82 -16.31
C ALA A 9 -13.72 17.45 -16.76
N PHE A 10 -13.07 16.50 -16.10
CA PHE A 10 -11.77 15.98 -16.49
C PHE A 10 -11.82 14.57 -17.09
N VAL A 11 -12.98 13.92 -17.14
CA VAL A 11 -13.14 12.56 -17.69
C VAL A 11 -13.30 12.62 -19.21
N SER A 12 -12.80 11.63 -19.93
CA SER A 12 -13.02 11.47 -21.37
C SER A 12 -13.16 9.99 -21.73
N LYS A 13 -13.57 9.71 -22.98
CA LYS A 13 -13.62 8.34 -23.53
C LYS A 13 -12.27 7.60 -23.44
N GLN A 14 -11.16 8.34 -23.39
CA GLN A 14 -9.83 7.73 -23.35
C GLN A 14 -9.42 7.27 -21.95
N ASN A 15 -10.15 7.67 -20.91
CA ASN A 15 -9.88 7.30 -19.52
C ASN A 15 -10.93 6.32 -18.96
N LEU A 16 -11.77 5.74 -19.82
CA LEU A 16 -12.82 4.79 -19.41
C LEU A 16 -12.22 3.57 -18.71
N GLY A 17 -11.16 3.00 -19.29
CA GLY A 17 -10.47 1.84 -18.73
C GLY A 17 -9.93 2.09 -17.33
N ASP A 18 -9.37 3.28 -17.09
CA ASP A 18 -8.88 3.67 -15.77
C ASP A 18 -10.00 3.81 -14.74
N LEU A 19 -11.14 4.38 -15.14
CA LEU A 19 -12.32 4.50 -14.27
C LEU A 19 -12.91 3.13 -13.92
N ALA A 20 -13.08 2.26 -14.92
CA ALA A 20 -13.60 0.91 -14.73
C ALA A 20 -12.67 0.09 -13.83
N LYS A 21 -11.36 0.14 -14.08
CA LYS A 21 -10.35 -0.54 -13.26
C LYS A 21 -10.38 -0.07 -11.81
N ARG A 22 -10.46 1.24 -11.55
CA ARG A 22 -10.52 1.78 -10.18
C ARG A 22 -11.85 1.46 -9.48
N SER A 23 -12.95 1.41 -10.24
CA SER A 23 -14.24 0.97 -9.71
C SER A 23 -14.19 -0.49 -9.24
N LEU A 24 -13.62 -1.38 -10.07
CA LEU A 24 -13.41 -2.79 -9.72
C LEU A 24 -12.52 -2.94 -8.47
N GLN A 25 -11.42 -2.19 -8.40
CA GLN A 25 -10.53 -2.21 -7.23
C GLN A 25 -11.22 -1.71 -5.94
N ALA A 26 -12.05 -0.67 -6.04
CA ALA A 26 -12.80 -0.17 -4.90
C ALA A 26 -13.85 -1.20 -4.43
N TRP A 27 -14.51 -1.87 -5.36
CA TRP A 27 -15.45 -2.95 -5.05
C TRP A 27 -14.75 -4.13 -4.34
N GLN A 28 -13.60 -4.57 -4.83
CA GLN A 28 -12.77 -5.60 -4.19
C GLN A 28 -12.33 -5.21 -2.76
N ALA A 29 -12.13 -3.91 -2.51
CA ALA A 29 -11.79 -3.37 -1.20
C ALA A 29 -13.00 -3.19 -0.26
N GLY A 30 -14.22 -3.50 -0.73
CA GLY A 30 -15.47 -3.31 0.02
C GLY A 30 -15.98 -1.86 0.04
N ASP A 31 -15.38 -0.96 -0.74
CA ASP A 31 -15.80 0.44 -0.87
C ASP A 31 -16.83 0.59 -2.00
N GLY A 32 -18.05 0.13 -1.72
CA GLY A 32 -19.14 0.09 -2.70
C GLY A 32 -19.57 1.48 -3.18
N GLU A 33 -19.51 2.52 -2.34
CA GLU A 33 -19.87 3.89 -2.75
C GLU A 33 -18.89 4.46 -3.77
N ARG A 34 -17.58 4.32 -3.51
CA ARG A 34 -16.55 4.71 -4.48
C ARG A 34 -16.65 3.90 -5.76
N ALA A 35 -16.86 2.60 -5.66
CA ALA A 35 -17.03 1.72 -6.81
C ALA A 35 -18.19 2.19 -7.70
N LEU A 36 -19.38 2.41 -7.11
CA LEU A 36 -20.57 2.88 -7.82
C LEU A 36 -20.33 4.24 -8.48
N ARG A 37 -19.75 5.20 -7.76
CA ARG A 37 -19.44 6.54 -8.29
C ARG A 37 -18.54 6.49 -9.52
N LEU A 38 -17.45 5.72 -9.47
CA LEU A 38 -16.50 5.58 -10.58
C LEU A 38 -17.12 4.84 -11.77
N PHE A 39 -17.93 3.81 -11.50
CA PHE A 39 -18.67 3.08 -12.53
C PHE A 39 -19.63 3.98 -13.29
N LEU A 40 -20.46 4.76 -12.58
CA LEU A 40 -21.39 5.70 -13.20
C LEU A 40 -20.66 6.75 -14.06
N GLN A 41 -19.49 7.23 -13.62
CA GLN A 41 -18.67 8.13 -14.44
C GLN A 41 -18.17 7.47 -15.73
N ALA A 42 -17.80 6.19 -15.68
CA ALA A 42 -17.38 5.43 -16.86
C ALA A 42 -18.54 5.22 -17.84
N VAL A 43 -19.70 4.76 -17.36
CA VAL A 43 -20.92 4.55 -18.17
C VAL A 43 -21.35 5.85 -18.84
N GLY A 44 -21.44 6.93 -18.07
CA GLY A 44 -21.74 8.26 -18.57
C GLY A 44 -20.76 8.71 -19.65
N ALA A 45 -19.45 8.55 -19.39
CA ALA A 45 -18.42 8.94 -20.35
C ALA A 45 -18.36 8.07 -21.62
N ALA A 46 -18.80 6.82 -21.55
CA ALA A 46 -19.00 5.96 -22.71
C ALA A 46 -20.16 6.45 -23.59
N GLY A 47 -21.10 7.21 -23.01
CA GLY A 47 -22.34 7.63 -23.66
C GLY A 47 -23.47 6.61 -23.48
N GLU A 48 -23.31 5.68 -22.55
CA GLU A 48 -24.31 4.67 -22.23
C GLU A 48 -25.33 5.21 -21.21
N GLY A 49 -26.53 4.65 -21.26
CA GLY A 49 -27.67 5.08 -20.45
C GLY A 49 -28.24 3.97 -19.58
N GLN A 50 -29.47 4.20 -19.09
CA GLN A 50 -30.14 3.26 -18.18
C GLN A 50 -30.32 1.86 -18.78
N GLY A 51 -30.52 1.75 -20.09
CA GLY A 51 -30.65 0.45 -20.77
C GLY A 51 -29.39 -0.42 -20.65
N PHE A 52 -28.19 0.17 -20.69
CA PHE A 52 -26.94 -0.56 -20.44
C PHE A 52 -26.88 -1.05 -18.99
N MET A 53 -27.25 -0.19 -18.04
CA MET A 53 -27.27 -0.50 -16.61
C MET A 53 -28.22 -1.65 -16.27
N GLU A 54 -29.43 -1.64 -16.83
CA GLU A 54 -30.42 -2.70 -16.61
C GLU A 54 -29.96 -4.05 -17.16
N ARG A 55 -29.35 -4.07 -18.35
CA ARG A 55 -28.77 -5.28 -18.93
C ARG A 55 -27.59 -5.79 -18.10
N ALA A 56 -26.71 -4.90 -17.66
CA ALA A 56 -25.57 -5.24 -16.81
C ALA A 56 -26.04 -5.85 -15.48
N ALA A 57 -27.07 -5.28 -14.84
CA ALA A 57 -27.66 -5.80 -13.61
C ALA A 57 -28.25 -7.22 -13.75
N ARG A 58 -28.69 -7.59 -14.97
CA ARG A 58 -29.23 -8.93 -15.28
C ARG A 58 -28.16 -9.93 -15.74
N GLY A 59 -26.91 -9.49 -15.93
CA GLY A 59 -25.86 -10.33 -16.51
C GLY A 59 -26.02 -10.56 -18.02
N GLU A 60 -26.69 -9.63 -18.73
CA GLU A 60 -26.94 -9.70 -20.17
C GLU A 60 -25.88 -8.96 -21.02
N VAL A 61 -24.79 -8.51 -20.39
CA VAL A 61 -23.68 -7.82 -21.05
C VAL A 61 -22.51 -8.79 -21.12
N SER A 62 -22.10 -9.15 -22.34
CA SER A 62 -21.00 -10.08 -22.57
C SER A 62 -19.62 -9.44 -22.33
N ASP A 63 -18.60 -10.27 -22.09
CA ASP A 63 -17.21 -9.82 -21.95
C ASP A 63 -16.75 -8.89 -23.09
N PRO A 64 -16.87 -9.28 -24.38
CA PRO A 64 -16.46 -8.41 -25.48
C PRO A 64 -17.24 -7.09 -25.56
N GLU A 65 -18.48 -7.08 -25.07
CA GLU A 65 -19.33 -5.89 -25.09
C GLU A 65 -18.88 -4.88 -24.04
N TRP A 66 -18.65 -5.32 -22.80
CA TRP A 66 -18.24 -4.39 -21.75
C TRP A 66 -16.80 -3.93 -21.94
N GLU A 67 -15.89 -4.79 -22.45
CA GLU A 67 -14.52 -4.39 -22.80
C GLU A 67 -14.53 -3.25 -23.83
N ARG A 68 -15.40 -3.34 -24.84
CA ARG A 68 -15.58 -2.30 -25.86
C ARG A 68 -16.18 -1.01 -25.27
N VAL A 69 -17.11 -1.11 -24.33
CA VAL A 69 -17.83 0.03 -23.76
C VAL A 69 -16.99 0.77 -22.72
N LEU A 70 -16.36 0.04 -21.81
CA LEU A 70 -15.65 0.59 -20.65
C LEU A 70 -14.12 0.61 -20.86
N GLY A 71 -13.59 -0.02 -21.91
CA GLY A 71 -12.16 0.03 -22.24
C GLY A 71 -11.24 -0.61 -21.20
N ALA A 72 -11.74 -1.58 -20.43
CA ALA A 72 -10.96 -2.36 -19.48
C ALA A 72 -11.07 -3.85 -19.82
N GLU A 73 -10.05 -4.63 -19.47
CA GLU A 73 -9.92 -6.06 -19.81
C GLU A 73 -10.85 -6.94 -18.95
N ALA A 74 -11.41 -8.00 -19.58
CA ALA A 74 -12.12 -9.08 -18.91
C ALA A 74 -11.27 -9.73 -17.81
N THR A 75 -11.83 -9.79 -16.60
CA THR A 75 -11.25 -10.53 -15.45
C THR A 75 -12.33 -11.45 -14.87
N PRO A 76 -11.96 -12.55 -14.20
CA PRO A 76 -12.94 -13.42 -13.54
C PRO A 76 -13.86 -12.69 -12.55
N GLU A 77 -13.36 -11.59 -11.98
CA GLU A 77 -14.08 -10.73 -11.04
C GLU A 77 -14.94 -9.64 -11.72
N ALA A 78 -14.81 -9.45 -13.03
CA ALA A 78 -15.51 -8.38 -13.75
C ALA A 78 -17.02 -8.61 -13.85
N GLU A 79 -17.47 -9.82 -14.17
CA GLU A 79 -18.91 -10.12 -14.26
C GLU A 79 -19.62 -9.96 -12.90
N PRO A 80 -19.13 -10.52 -11.78
CA PRO A 80 -19.71 -10.28 -10.46
C PRO A 80 -19.77 -8.80 -10.09
N TRP A 81 -18.67 -8.06 -10.29
CA TRP A 81 -18.59 -6.62 -10.04
C TRP A 81 -19.61 -5.84 -10.86
N LEU A 82 -19.64 -6.07 -12.18
CA LEU A 82 -20.52 -5.37 -13.10
C LEU A 82 -21.99 -5.60 -12.73
N ARG A 83 -22.35 -6.86 -12.46
CA ARG A 83 -23.71 -7.23 -12.08
C ARG A 83 -24.14 -6.60 -10.77
N GLU A 84 -23.29 -6.65 -9.74
CA GLU A 84 -23.59 -6.12 -8.42
C GLU A 84 -23.70 -4.59 -8.44
N ILE A 85 -22.71 -3.90 -9.00
CA ILE A 85 -22.68 -2.43 -9.04
C ILE A 85 -23.79 -1.88 -9.93
N ALA A 86 -24.05 -2.50 -11.09
CA ALA A 86 -25.18 -2.09 -11.94
C ALA A 86 -26.53 -2.39 -11.26
N GLY A 87 -26.66 -3.55 -10.60
CA GLY A 87 -27.86 -3.90 -9.83
C GLY A 87 -28.17 -2.89 -8.74
N ARG A 88 -27.15 -2.49 -7.98
CA ARG A 88 -27.26 -1.43 -6.97
C ARG A 88 -27.66 -0.10 -7.59
N ALA A 89 -27.01 0.31 -8.67
CA ALA A 89 -27.32 1.56 -9.35
C ALA A 89 -28.77 1.63 -9.84
N VAL A 90 -29.29 0.52 -10.37
CA VAL A 90 -30.68 0.40 -10.84
C VAL A 90 -31.65 0.45 -9.66
N ALA A 91 -31.37 -0.28 -8.58
CA ALA A 91 -32.19 -0.29 -7.37
C ALA A 91 -32.25 1.09 -6.70
N ASP A 92 -31.12 1.80 -6.67
CA ASP A 92 -30.99 3.12 -6.05
C ASP A 92 -31.48 4.26 -6.98
N GLY A 93 -31.89 3.96 -8.22
CA GLY A 93 -32.27 4.97 -9.20
C GLY A 93 -31.14 5.96 -9.51
N ALA A 94 -29.88 5.48 -9.48
CA ALA A 94 -28.71 6.32 -9.54
C ALA A 94 -28.62 7.07 -10.87
N ALA A 95 -28.41 8.38 -10.82
CA ALA A 95 -28.32 9.20 -12.01
C ALA A 95 -26.98 8.94 -12.73
N ILE A 96 -27.06 8.53 -14.01
CA ILE A 96 -25.89 8.43 -14.88
C ILE A 96 -25.46 9.85 -15.25
N PRO A 97 -24.21 10.23 -14.98
CA PRO A 97 -23.70 11.52 -15.41
C PRO A 97 -23.74 11.64 -16.93
N GLU A 98 -24.10 12.82 -17.43
CA GLU A 98 -24.01 13.08 -18.87
C GLU A 98 -22.58 12.86 -19.37
N ALA A 99 -22.47 12.35 -20.60
CA ALA A 99 -21.20 12.20 -21.27
C ALA A 99 -20.42 13.54 -21.28
N PRO A 100 -19.10 13.54 -21.07
CA PRO A 100 -18.32 14.75 -21.05
C PRO A 100 -18.39 15.45 -22.41
N GLY A 101 -19.26 16.45 -22.51
CA GLY A 101 -19.49 17.25 -23.72
C GLY A 101 -20.22 18.56 -23.39
N ALA A 102 -19.48 19.66 -23.52
CA ALA A 102 -19.89 21.08 -23.46
C ALA A 102 -20.43 21.67 -22.14
N GLY A 103 -21.29 21.00 -21.37
CA GLY A 103 -22.01 21.65 -20.25
C GLY A 103 -21.11 22.13 -19.09
N LEU A 104 -20.69 21.21 -18.21
CA LEU A 104 -19.94 21.55 -16.99
C LEU A 104 -18.51 22.05 -17.26
N ALA A 105 -17.81 21.43 -18.21
CA ALA A 105 -16.46 21.87 -18.57
C ALA A 105 -16.48 23.28 -19.19
N GLY A 106 -17.48 23.60 -20.01
CA GLY A 106 -17.69 24.95 -20.54
C GLY A 106 -17.92 25.97 -19.44
N ILE A 107 -18.76 25.64 -18.45
CA ILE A 107 -18.99 26.51 -17.28
C ILE A 107 -17.68 26.83 -16.54
N TYR A 108 -16.83 25.83 -16.30
CA TYR A 108 -15.55 26.06 -15.64
C TYR A 108 -14.60 26.88 -16.51
N GLU A 109 -14.52 26.58 -17.80
CA GLU A 109 -13.68 27.32 -18.74
C GLU A 109 -14.11 28.79 -18.86
N ASP A 110 -15.42 29.06 -18.94
CA ASP A 110 -15.99 30.40 -18.98
C ASP A 110 -15.74 31.16 -17.68
N THR A 111 -15.91 30.49 -16.53
CA THR A 111 -15.64 31.07 -15.21
C THR A 111 -14.18 31.45 -15.07
N ILE A 112 -13.28 30.56 -15.50
CA ILE A 112 -11.84 30.79 -15.56
C ILE A 112 -11.53 31.98 -16.48
N GLN A 113 -12.15 32.05 -17.65
CA GLN A 113 -11.90 33.10 -18.65
C GLN A 113 -12.41 34.47 -18.19
N ARG A 114 -13.55 34.52 -17.49
CA ARG A 114 -14.07 35.76 -16.87
C ARG A 114 -13.22 36.24 -15.69
N GLY A 115 -12.36 35.39 -15.17
CA GLY A 115 -11.53 35.66 -14.01
C GLY A 115 -12.25 35.32 -12.70
N ILE A 116 -11.56 34.57 -11.84
CA ILE A 116 -12.03 34.31 -10.48
C ILE A 116 -11.77 35.58 -9.65
N PRO A 117 -12.78 36.12 -8.93
CA PRO A 117 -12.58 37.28 -8.06
C PRO A 117 -11.44 37.06 -7.06
N GLY A 118 -10.65 38.11 -6.76
CA GLY A 118 -9.46 38.00 -5.92
C GLY A 118 -9.72 37.58 -4.46
N ASN A 119 -10.97 37.66 -4.00
CA ASN A 119 -11.43 37.16 -2.69
C ASN A 119 -12.03 35.74 -2.76
N ALA A 120 -11.93 35.06 -3.90
CA ALA A 120 -12.46 33.73 -4.11
C ALA A 120 -11.38 32.78 -4.64
N SER A 121 -11.57 31.49 -4.37
CA SER A 121 -10.73 30.41 -4.91
C SER A 121 -11.64 29.27 -5.32
N LEU A 122 -11.42 28.73 -6.51
CA LEU A 122 -12.10 27.54 -7.03
C LEU A 122 -11.18 26.33 -6.88
N VAL A 123 -11.64 25.30 -6.19
CA VAL A 123 -10.95 24.03 -6.02
C VAL A 123 -11.78 22.95 -6.70
N LEU A 124 -11.17 22.23 -7.65
CA LEU A 124 -11.79 21.11 -8.33
C LEU A 124 -11.03 19.84 -7.95
N THR A 125 -11.70 18.89 -7.32
CA THR A 125 -11.09 17.57 -7.05
C THR A 125 -11.58 16.57 -8.08
N ALA A 126 -10.71 15.70 -8.58
CA ALA A 126 -11.08 14.61 -9.48
C ALA A 126 -10.16 13.43 -9.25
N GLU A 127 -10.72 12.22 -9.30
CA GLU A 127 -9.95 10.99 -9.07
C GLU A 127 -9.22 10.51 -10.33
N VAL A 128 -9.86 10.69 -11.50
CA VAL A 128 -9.29 10.39 -12.82
C VAL A 128 -9.34 11.66 -13.67
N VAL A 129 -8.21 12.00 -14.30
CA VAL A 129 -8.03 13.26 -15.03
C VAL A 129 -7.41 12.99 -16.40
N ASP A 130 -8.09 13.39 -17.47
CA ASP A 130 -7.51 13.44 -18.81
C ASP A 130 -6.78 14.77 -18.99
N GLN A 131 -5.46 14.73 -18.84
CA GLN A 131 -4.58 15.90 -18.91
C GLN A 131 -4.55 16.56 -20.30
N ARG A 132 -5.09 15.90 -21.33
CA ARG A 132 -5.12 16.46 -22.69
C ARG A 132 -6.23 17.48 -22.89
N ARG A 133 -7.24 17.51 -22.01
CA ARG A 133 -8.41 18.40 -22.10
C ARG A 133 -8.02 19.87 -21.94
N ALA A 134 -8.76 20.75 -22.63
CA ALA A 134 -8.53 22.20 -22.63
C ALA A 134 -8.63 22.80 -21.22
N LEU A 135 -9.68 22.46 -20.46
CA LEU A 135 -9.82 22.87 -19.06
C LEU A 135 -8.59 22.56 -18.20
N PHE A 136 -8.02 21.35 -18.29
CA PHE A 136 -6.83 20.96 -17.53
C PHE A 136 -5.63 21.85 -17.89
N LYS A 137 -5.38 22.03 -19.19
CA LYS A 137 -4.29 22.90 -19.70
C LYS A 137 -4.47 24.36 -19.26
N LYS A 138 -5.70 24.88 -19.29
CA LYS A 138 -6.02 26.25 -18.83
C LYS A 138 -5.72 26.41 -17.34
N ILE A 139 -6.18 25.47 -16.50
CA ILE A 139 -5.88 25.50 -15.05
C ILE A 139 -4.38 25.45 -14.80
N GLY A 140 -3.64 24.61 -15.53
CA GLY A 140 -2.18 24.54 -15.41
C GLY A 140 -1.44 25.82 -15.79
N ALA A 141 -2.03 26.67 -16.63
CA ALA A 141 -1.42 27.94 -17.06
C ALA A 141 -1.65 29.10 -16.08
N ILE A 142 -2.80 29.13 -15.38
CA ILE A 142 -3.22 30.29 -14.55
C ILE A 142 -3.39 29.95 -13.06
N GLY A 143 -3.38 28.67 -12.70
CA GLY A 143 -3.69 28.19 -11.36
C GLY A 143 -2.68 27.16 -10.88
N VAL A 144 -3.12 26.29 -9.97
CA VAL A 144 -2.28 25.26 -9.35
C VAL A 144 -2.91 23.89 -9.57
N VAL A 145 -2.10 22.94 -10.03
CA VAL A 145 -2.48 21.52 -10.14
C VAL A 145 -1.71 20.74 -9.09
N ILE A 146 -2.45 20.11 -8.17
CA ILE A 146 -1.88 19.22 -7.15
C ILE A 146 -2.25 17.78 -7.54
N ASP A 147 -1.26 17.00 -7.96
CA ASP A 147 -1.43 15.58 -8.23
C ASP A 147 -1.43 14.80 -6.91
N CYS A 148 -2.63 14.55 -6.38
CA CYS A 148 -2.85 13.70 -5.21
C CYS A 148 -2.91 12.21 -5.58
N GLY A 149 -2.63 11.85 -6.83
CA GLY A 149 -2.57 10.47 -7.27
C GLY A 149 -1.43 9.74 -6.58
N LEU A 150 -1.73 8.58 -5.99
CA LEU A 150 -0.71 7.59 -5.72
C LEU A 150 -0.19 7.13 -7.09
N ARG A 151 0.95 7.67 -7.54
CA ARG A 151 1.58 7.29 -8.80
C ARG A 151 2.08 5.85 -8.70
N THR A 152 1.20 4.89 -8.96
CA THR A 152 1.58 3.51 -9.24
C THR A 152 2.20 3.49 -10.63
N GLY A 153 3.53 3.50 -10.71
CA GLY A 153 4.24 3.13 -11.94
C GLY A 153 3.90 1.70 -12.37
N ARG A 154 4.44 1.26 -13.52
CA ARG A 154 4.27 -0.11 -14.06
C ARG A 154 4.78 -1.22 -13.13
N THR A 155 5.47 -0.86 -12.06
CA THR A 155 5.73 -1.62 -10.84
C THR A 155 5.01 -0.88 -9.72
N GLY A 156 4.20 -1.57 -8.91
CA GLY A 156 3.35 -0.98 -7.87
C GLY A 156 4.12 -0.26 -6.76
N GLU A 157 4.74 0.88 -7.08
CA GLU A 157 5.39 1.78 -6.14
C GLU A 157 4.30 2.62 -5.45
N THR A 158 3.61 2.00 -4.50
CA THR A 158 3.06 2.70 -3.32
C THR A 158 4.18 3.14 -2.37
N GLN A 159 5.44 3.16 -2.81
CA GLN A 159 6.57 2.97 -1.90
C GLN A 159 7.58 4.09 -2.04
N MET A 160 7.77 4.82 -0.94
CA MET A 160 8.81 5.82 -0.81
C MET A 160 10.18 5.20 -1.13
N ASN A 161 10.87 5.73 -2.14
CA ASN A 161 12.29 5.42 -2.36
C ASN A 161 13.06 5.68 -1.05
N PRO A 162 13.81 4.71 -0.49
CA PRO A 162 14.51 4.88 0.78
C PRO A 162 15.44 6.08 0.80
N ASP A 163 16.01 6.44 -0.35
CA ASP A 163 16.88 7.61 -0.46
C ASP A 163 16.07 8.90 -0.38
N ARG A 164 14.89 8.94 -0.99
CA ARG A 164 13.95 10.06 -0.83
C ARG A 164 13.39 10.17 0.59
N ALA A 165 13.19 9.04 1.28
CA ALA A 165 12.84 9.02 2.70
C ALA A 165 13.93 9.65 3.56
N ARG A 166 15.18 9.25 3.33
CA ARG A 166 16.36 9.78 4.03
C ARG A 166 16.53 11.28 3.76
N GLU A 167 16.39 11.71 2.51
CA GLU A 167 16.42 13.11 2.12
C GLU A 167 15.33 13.90 2.84
N LYS A 168 14.08 13.42 2.82
CA LYS A 168 12.95 14.08 3.47
C LYS A 168 13.14 14.20 4.99
N ILE A 169 13.66 13.17 5.66
CA ILE A 169 14.00 13.24 7.09
C ILE A 169 15.04 14.34 7.32
N ARG A 170 16.09 14.40 6.50
CA ARG A 170 17.13 15.44 6.60
C ARG A 170 16.57 16.83 6.36
N GLU A 171 15.67 17.00 5.38
CA GLU A 171 14.98 18.26 5.12
C GLU A 171 14.13 18.72 6.31
N LEU A 172 13.31 17.84 6.88
CA LEU A 172 12.46 18.15 8.03
C LEU A 172 13.29 18.51 9.27
N VAL A 173 14.37 17.76 9.52
CA VAL A 173 15.28 18.02 10.64
C VAL A 173 16.06 19.33 10.44
N ALA A 174 16.51 19.62 9.20
CA ALA A 174 17.19 20.87 8.87
C ALA A 174 16.24 22.07 8.94
N ALA A 175 14.98 21.94 8.53
CA ALA A 175 13.95 22.98 8.68
C ALA A 175 13.70 23.35 10.14
N ALA A 176 13.91 22.40 11.06
CA ALA A 176 13.87 22.63 12.51
C ALA A 176 15.21 23.12 13.10
N ALA A 177 16.21 23.43 12.26
CA ALA A 177 17.55 23.85 12.64
C ALA A 177 18.27 22.84 13.58
N LYS A 178 18.08 21.54 13.34
CA LYS A 178 18.72 20.45 14.10
C LYS A 178 19.58 19.55 13.22
N THR A 179 20.38 18.69 13.85
CA THR A 179 21.20 17.68 13.18
C THR A 179 20.77 16.27 13.56
N ILE A 180 20.89 15.31 12.64
CA ILE A 180 20.59 13.89 12.87
C ILE A 180 21.69 13.01 12.25
N PRO A 181 22.24 12.01 12.96
CA PRO A 181 23.22 11.09 12.41
C PRO A 181 22.55 10.10 11.44
N GLY A 182 23.32 9.58 10.47
CA GLY A 182 22.80 8.68 9.43
C GLY A 182 22.18 7.40 9.97
N GLU A 183 22.68 6.88 11.08
CA GLU A 183 22.13 5.70 11.78
C GLU A 183 20.73 5.95 12.37
N ALA A 184 20.48 7.15 12.90
CA ALA A 184 19.18 7.56 13.39
C ALA A 184 18.17 7.72 12.24
N VAL A 185 18.61 8.28 11.11
CA VAL A 185 17.80 8.33 9.88
C VAL A 185 17.42 6.91 9.41
N ALA A 186 18.39 5.99 9.39
CA ALA A 186 18.14 4.61 9.02
C ALA A 186 17.11 3.95 9.95
N GLY A 187 17.23 4.17 11.26
CA GLY A 187 16.29 3.64 12.26
C GLY A 187 14.87 4.21 12.15
N ILE A 188 14.71 5.46 11.69
CA ILE A 188 13.38 6.03 11.39
C ILE A 188 12.79 5.34 10.17
N VAL A 189 13.52 5.30 9.06
CA VAL A 189 13.03 4.71 7.79
C VAL A 189 12.64 3.25 7.96
N GLU A 190 13.42 2.50 8.73
CA GLU A 190 13.14 1.10 9.01
C GLU A 190 11.79 0.94 9.73
N ARG A 191 11.50 1.78 10.73
CA ARG A 191 10.28 1.69 11.56
C ARG A 191 9.04 2.34 10.96
N THR A 192 9.19 3.40 10.16
CA THR A 192 8.05 4.12 9.54
C THR A 192 7.52 3.41 8.29
N GLY A 193 8.28 2.46 7.74
CA GLY A 193 7.95 1.79 6.48
C GLY A 193 7.88 2.77 5.30
N PHE A 194 6.95 2.51 4.37
CA PHE A 194 6.88 3.20 3.07
C PHE A 194 5.86 4.35 2.99
N SER A 195 5.31 4.80 4.11
CA SER A 195 4.31 5.87 4.16
C SER A 195 4.97 7.22 4.46
N MET A 196 4.87 8.17 3.52
CA MET A 196 5.38 9.54 3.72
C MET A 196 4.71 10.24 4.91
N ARG A 197 3.40 10.04 5.06
CA ARG A 197 2.63 10.60 6.18
C ARG A 197 3.05 10.04 7.53
N ALA A 198 3.35 8.73 7.58
CA ALA A 198 3.87 8.11 8.80
C ALA A 198 5.27 8.66 9.13
N LEU A 199 6.13 8.78 8.12
CA LEU A 199 7.46 9.36 8.29
C LEU A 199 7.42 10.79 8.81
N GLU A 200 6.59 11.66 8.21
CA GLU A 200 6.45 13.04 8.65
C GLU A 200 5.96 13.12 10.10
N SER A 201 4.97 12.30 10.47
CA SER A 201 4.45 12.25 11.84
C SER A 201 5.49 11.75 12.85
N GLU A 202 6.26 10.72 12.53
CA GLU A 202 7.29 10.20 13.42
C GLU A 202 8.46 11.18 13.59
N VAL A 203 8.88 11.87 12.52
CA VAL A 203 9.91 12.91 12.60
C VAL A 203 9.42 14.10 13.44
N GLU A 204 8.17 14.52 13.29
CA GLU A 204 7.56 15.56 14.12
C GLU A 204 7.60 15.20 15.61
N LYS A 205 7.23 13.96 15.98
CA LYS A 205 7.31 13.50 17.38
C LYS A 205 8.73 13.54 17.92
N ILE A 206 9.72 13.11 17.11
CA ILE A 206 11.13 13.13 17.51
C ILE A 206 11.59 14.57 17.75
N LEU A 207 11.22 15.50 16.87
CA LEU A 207 11.56 16.92 17.02
C LEU A 207 10.95 17.51 18.31
N LEU A 208 9.69 17.19 18.60
CA LEU A 208 9.00 17.61 19.83
C LEU A 208 9.67 17.03 21.08
N TYR A 209 10.02 15.74 21.06
CA TYR A 209 10.71 15.07 22.18
C TYR A 209 12.09 15.66 22.46
N VAL A 210 12.86 15.93 21.41
CA VAL A 210 14.21 16.50 21.51
C VAL A 210 14.17 17.95 22.02
N GLY A 211 13.07 18.66 21.79
CA GLY A 211 12.82 20.00 22.34
C GLY A 211 13.85 21.00 21.85
N THR A 212 14.56 21.66 22.77
CA THR A 212 15.55 22.70 22.44
C THR A 212 16.94 22.16 22.06
N ARG A 213 17.21 20.85 22.26
CA ARG A 213 18.53 20.29 21.96
C ARG A 213 18.85 20.37 20.47
N PRO A 214 20.09 20.72 20.08
CA PRO A 214 20.45 20.95 18.67
C PRO A 214 20.63 19.65 17.87
N ALA A 215 20.81 18.51 18.53
CA ALA A 215 21.08 17.22 17.88
C ALA A 215 20.12 16.13 18.34
N ILE A 216 19.60 15.38 17.36
CA ILE A 216 18.84 14.14 17.54
C ILE A 216 19.84 13.00 17.66
N THR A 217 19.68 12.13 18.65
CA THR A 217 20.51 10.94 18.85
C THR A 217 19.76 9.66 18.44
N PRO A 218 20.45 8.54 18.19
CA PRO A 218 19.79 7.26 17.94
C PRO A 218 18.93 6.79 19.13
N ALA A 219 19.31 7.15 20.36
CA ALA A 219 18.55 6.86 21.56
C ALA A 219 17.20 7.63 21.58
N ASP A 220 17.19 8.89 21.11
CA ASP A 220 15.95 9.69 20.99
C ASP A 220 14.97 9.03 20.01
N VAL A 221 15.48 8.57 18.86
CA VAL A 221 14.67 7.84 17.87
C VAL A 221 14.11 6.56 18.48
N LEU A 222 14.95 5.79 19.20
CA LEU A 222 14.50 4.56 19.83
C LEU A 222 13.40 4.83 20.87
N GLU A 223 13.59 5.82 21.74
CA GLU A 223 12.63 6.16 22.80
C GLU A 223 11.29 6.63 22.23
N VAL A 224 11.31 7.51 21.23
CA VAL A 224 10.08 8.07 20.66
C VAL A 224 9.30 7.03 19.85
N LEU A 225 10.01 6.23 19.04
CA LEU A 225 9.37 5.29 18.13
C LEU A 225 8.95 3.99 18.82
N SER A 226 9.63 3.57 19.89
CA SER A 226 9.28 2.35 20.66
C SER A 226 7.91 2.40 21.34
N ASN A 227 7.31 3.59 21.46
CA ASN A 227 6.03 3.75 22.14
C ASN A 227 4.79 3.51 21.25
N SER A 228 4.93 3.35 19.93
CA SER A 228 3.80 3.06 19.05
C SER A 228 3.43 1.56 19.03
N ARG A 229 2.14 1.25 18.76
CA ARG A 229 1.65 -0.11 18.51
C ARG A 229 2.31 -0.73 17.28
N GLU A 230 2.47 0.08 16.23
CA GLU A 230 3.09 -0.34 14.98
C GLU A 230 4.57 -0.70 15.16
N SER A 231 5.31 0.01 16.04
CA SER A 231 6.70 -0.34 16.38
C SER A 231 6.81 -1.67 17.10
N GLY A 232 5.95 -1.96 18.08
CA GLY A 232 6.05 -3.22 18.85
C GLY A 232 5.85 -4.47 17.98
N ILE A 233 4.89 -4.40 17.03
CA ILE A 233 4.64 -5.47 16.07
C ILE A 233 5.82 -5.59 15.10
N PHE A 234 6.37 -4.46 14.65
CA PHE A 234 7.51 -4.42 13.75
C PHE A 234 8.79 -4.99 14.38
N ASP A 235 9.07 -4.61 15.63
CA ASP A 235 10.20 -5.11 16.42
C ASP A 235 10.06 -6.63 16.64
N LEU A 236 8.85 -7.13 16.88
CA LEU A 236 8.57 -8.56 16.99
C LEU A 236 8.85 -9.31 15.67
N THR A 237 8.34 -8.82 14.54
CA THR A 237 8.56 -9.45 13.23
C THR A 237 10.02 -9.40 12.79
N ASN A 238 10.74 -8.31 13.08
CA ASN A 238 12.17 -8.21 12.79
C ASN A 238 13.00 -9.16 13.63
N ALA A 239 12.70 -9.26 14.93
CA ALA A 239 13.37 -10.22 15.80
C ALA A 239 13.15 -11.67 15.34
N LEU A 240 11.97 -11.98 14.81
CA LEU A 240 11.68 -13.26 14.15
C LEU A 240 12.62 -13.45 12.94
N CYS A 241 12.65 -12.51 12.00
CA CYS A 241 13.52 -12.57 10.82
C CYS A 241 15.02 -12.71 11.17
N ASP A 242 15.45 -12.10 12.27
CA ASP A 242 16.82 -12.16 12.75
C ASP A 242 17.16 -13.41 13.58
N ARG A 243 16.17 -14.28 13.86
CA ARG A 243 16.30 -15.39 14.84
C ARG A 243 16.76 -14.93 16.23
N ASP A 244 16.33 -13.76 16.67
CA ASP A 244 16.68 -13.25 17.99
C ASP A 244 15.55 -13.49 18.98
N ALA A 245 15.61 -14.63 19.68
CA ALA A 245 14.61 -15.01 20.68
C ALA A 245 14.52 -13.99 21.82
N GLY A 246 15.64 -13.39 22.22
CA GLY A 246 15.66 -12.39 23.28
C GLY A 246 14.91 -11.11 22.90
N ARG A 247 15.16 -10.58 21.69
CA ARG A 247 14.43 -9.42 21.15
C ARG A 247 12.96 -9.77 20.91
N ALA A 248 12.66 -10.96 20.40
CA ALA A 248 11.28 -11.38 20.12
C ALA A 248 10.44 -11.47 21.40
N LEU A 249 10.98 -12.09 22.46
CA LEU A 249 10.29 -12.18 23.75
C LEU A 249 10.12 -10.82 24.42
N ARG A 250 11.10 -9.92 24.33
CA ARG A 250 10.96 -8.55 24.84
C ARG A 250 9.88 -7.77 24.09
N ALA A 251 9.86 -7.88 22.76
CA ALA A 251 8.82 -7.24 21.93
C ALA A 251 7.43 -7.78 22.28
N LEU A 252 7.26 -9.10 22.38
CA LEU A 252 6.00 -9.72 22.79
C LEU A 252 5.53 -9.23 24.18
N ARG A 253 6.43 -9.16 25.16
CA ARG A 253 6.09 -8.63 26.49
C ARG A 253 5.65 -7.17 26.45
N GLY A 254 6.27 -6.37 25.59
CA GLY A 254 5.84 -5.00 25.33
C GLY A 254 4.40 -4.93 24.79
N LEU A 255 4.07 -5.79 23.81
CA LEU A 255 2.72 -5.88 23.24
C LEU A 255 1.68 -6.33 24.29
N LEU A 256 2.03 -7.33 25.11
CA LEU A 256 1.18 -7.80 26.21
C LEU A 256 0.95 -6.72 27.26
N GLY A 257 1.98 -5.95 27.63
CA GLY A 257 1.87 -4.81 28.54
C GLY A 257 0.92 -3.73 28.04
N LYS A 258 0.86 -3.52 26.72
CA LYS A 258 -0.07 -2.60 26.04
C LYS A 258 -1.48 -3.19 25.86
N ARG A 259 -1.75 -4.41 26.35
CA ARG A 259 -3.03 -5.15 26.20
C ARG A 259 -3.45 -5.29 24.74
N GLU A 260 -2.49 -5.50 23.84
CA GLU A 260 -2.81 -5.73 22.44
C GLU A 260 -3.50 -7.08 22.24
N PRO A 261 -4.54 -7.16 21.40
CA PRO A 261 -5.17 -8.42 21.08
C PRO A 261 -4.18 -9.37 20.41
N LEU A 262 -3.99 -10.56 20.98
CA LEU A 262 -3.05 -11.55 20.47
C LEU A 262 -3.44 -12.21 19.14
N PRO A 263 -4.72 -12.41 18.78
CA PRO A 263 -5.05 -13.02 17.48
C PRO A 263 -4.56 -12.21 16.27
N PRO A 264 -4.70 -10.86 16.23
CA PRO A 264 -4.03 -10.03 15.22
C PRO A 264 -2.50 -10.15 15.21
N THR A 265 -1.85 -10.21 16.38
CA THR A 265 -0.40 -10.42 16.49
C THR A 265 0.02 -11.75 15.88
N LEU A 266 -0.71 -12.83 16.19
CA LEU A 266 -0.51 -14.16 15.60
C LEU A 266 -0.68 -14.14 14.09
N GLY A 267 -1.71 -13.45 13.59
CA GLY A 267 -1.91 -13.23 12.16
C GLY A 267 -0.73 -12.52 11.50
N ARG A 268 -0.10 -11.57 12.19
CA ARG A 268 1.10 -10.88 11.71
C ARG A 268 2.32 -11.80 11.64
N ILE A 269 2.54 -12.62 12.68
CA ILE A 269 3.60 -13.64 12.71
C ILE A 269 3.40 -14.63 11.54
N ALA A 270 2.17 -15.08 11.32
CA ALA A 270 1.82 -15.97 10.21
C ALA A 270 2.13 -15.33 8.84
N GLY A 271 1.81 -14.05 8.66
CA GLY A 271 2.15 -13.30 7.46
C GLY A 271 3.65 -13.21 7.22
N GLU A 272 4.44 -12.97 8.27
CA GLU A 272 5.90 -12.87 8.17
C GLU A 272 6.53 -14.24 7.83
N ILE A 273 6.05 -15.33 8.44
CA ILE A 273 6.52 -16.69 8.10
C ILE A 273 6.22 -17.05 6.65
N ARG A 274 5.02 -16.73 6.13
CA ARG A 274 4.72 -16.92 4.69
C ARG A 274 5.64 -16.08 3.80
N THR A 275 5.97 -14.87 4.22
CA THR A 275 6.90 -13.98 3.49
C THR A 275 8.31 -14.57 3.48
N LEU A 276 8.77 -15.16 4.58
CA LEU A 276 10.04 -15.89 4.65
C LEU A 276 10.04 -17.16 3.79
N ILE A 277 8.92 -17.88 3.66
CA ILE A 277 8.79 -19.04 2.76
C ILE A 277 8.99 -18.61 1.31
N ILE A 278 8.33 -17.53 0.89
CA ILE A 278 8.52 -16.95 -0.45
C ILE A 278 10.00 -16.57 -0.66
N ALA A 279 10.60 -15.89 0.31
CA ALA A 279 12.02 -15.54 0.23
C ALA A 279 12.96 -16.76 0.15
N ARG A 280 12.63 -17.83 0.87
CA ARG A 280 13.36 -19.10 0.85
C ARG A 280 13.25 -19.79 -0.51
N GLY A 281 12.05 -19.83 -1.09
CA GLY A 281 11.81 -20.39 -2.42
C GLY A 281 12.63 -19.68 -3.51
N ALA A 282 12.67 -18.34 -3.47
CA ALA A 282 13.49 -17.55 -4.39
C ALA A 282 15.00 -17.75 -4.19
N LEU A 283 15.45 -17.86 -2.93
CA LEU A 283 16.85 -18.13 -2.62
C LEU A 283 17.30 -19.47 -3.19
N GLU A 284 16.54 -20.53 -2.96
CA GLU A 284 16.85 -21.88 -3.45
C GLU A 284 16.85 -21.97 -4.98
N ARG A 285 15.88 -21.34 -5.65
CA ARG A 285 15.68 -21.50 -7.11
C ARG A 285 16.50 -20.55 -7.97
N GLN A 286 16.82 -19.35 -7.49
CA GLN A 286 17.46 -18.31 -8.32
C GLN A 286 18.80 -17.79 -7.78
N LEU A 287 19.07 -18.03 -6.50
CA LEU A 287 20.26 -17.54 -5.80
C LEU A 287 21.08 -18.67 -5.14
N GLU A 288 20.94 -19.91 -5.64
CA GLU A 288 21.75 -21.06 -5.21
C GLU A 288 21.66 -21.34 -3.69
N GLY A 289 20.52 -21.00 -3.07
CA GLY A 289 20.20 -21.25 -1.67
C GLY A 289 20.84 -20.30 -0.66
N THR A 290 21.76 -19.42 -1.07
CA THR A 290 22.56 -18.60 -0.14
C THR A 290 22.60 -17.13 -0.55
N MET A 291 22.78 -16.26 0.45
CA MET A 291 23.08 -14.85 0.26
C MET A 291 23.92 -14.39 1.45
N ASP A 292 24.92 -13.56 1.19
CA ASP A 292 25.74 -12.98 2.25
C ASP A 292 24.87 -12.13 3.21
N PRO A 293 24.74 -12.49 4.51
CA PRO A 293 23.99 -11.69 5.47
C PRO A 293 24.62 -10.32 5.74
N GLY A 294 25.91 -10.14 5.44
CA GLY A 294 26.63 -8.87 5.52
C GLY A 294 26.47 -7.98 4.28
N LEU A 295 25.78 -8.46 3.24
CA LEU A 295 25.60 -7.73 1.98
C LEU A 295 25.03 -6.34 2.22
N ALA A 296 25.66 -5.30 1.67
CA ALA A 296 25.12 -3.94 1.70
C ALA A 296 23.99 -3.79 0.68
N TYR A 297 23.02 -2.92 0.98
CA TYR A 297 21.84 -2.73 0.12
C TYR A 297 22.19 -2.29 -1.32
N GLY A 298 23.19 -1.43 -1.51
CA GLY A 298 23.63 -1.05 -2.87
C GLY A 298 24.21 -2.23 -3.67
N ALA A 299 24.87 -3.17 -3.00
CA ALA A 299 25.34 -4.41 -3.61
C ALA A 299 24.18 -5.36 -3.93
N PHE A 300 23.14 -5.39 -3.10
CA PHE A 300 21.89 -6.09 -3.40
C PHE A 300 21.24 -5.57 -4.69
N GLN A 301 21.08 -4.24 -4.83
CA GLN A 301 20.47 -3.63 -6.01
C GLN A 301 21.23 -3.92 -7.31
N SER A 302 22.57 -3.89 -7.25
CA SER A 302 23.41 -4.08 -8.44
C SER A 302 23.66 -5.55 -8.80
N ARG A 303 23.65 -6.47 -7.82
CA ARG A 303 24.10 -7.86 -8.02
C ARG A 303 23.00 -8.90 -7.85
N VAL A 304 22.07 -8.70 -6.90
CA VAL A 304 21.05 -9.69 -6.53
C VAL A 304 19.74 -9.41 -7.23
N LEU A 305 19.28 -8.15 -7.22
CA LEU A 305 18.02 -7.75 -7.84
C LEU A 305 17.94 -8.11 -9.35
N PRO A 306 19.00 -7.91 -10.18
CA PRO A 306 18.95 -8.31 -11.59
C PRO A 306 18.88 -9.82 -11.78
N ARG A 307 19.36 -10.62 -10.81
CA ARG A 307 19.23 -12.09 -10.86
C ARG A 307 17.79 -12.51 -10.59
N LEU A 308 17.12 -11.86 -9.63
CA LEU A 308 15.72 -12.12 -9.30
C LEU A 308 14.75 -11.81 -10.45
N GLN A 309 15.13 -10.87 -11.32
CA GLN A 309 14.34 -10.48 -12.51
C GLN A 309 14.48 -11.46 -13.69
N ARG A 310 15.46 -12.37 -13.65
CA ARG A 310 15.63 -13.35 -14.71
C ARG A 310 14.57 -14.43 -14.59
N LYS A 311 13.96 -14.80 -15.71
CA LYS A 311 13.12 -16.00 -15.78
C LYS A 311 14.03 -17.23 -15.71
N VAL A 312 13.75 -18.10 -14.76
CA VAL A 312 14.47 -19.37 -14.57
C VAL A 312 13.47 -20.51 -14.72
N GLU A 313 13.90 -21.60 -15.34
CA GLU A 313 13.11 -22.82 -15.46
C GLU A 313 12.90 -23.44 -14.06
N GLY A 314 11.65 -23.76 -13.69
CA GLY A 314 11.30 -24.22 -12.34
C GLY A 314 11.01 -23.10 -11.32
N ASP A 315 10.87 -21.84 -11.78
CA ASP A 315 10.36 -20.75 -10.93
C ASP A 315 8.91 -21.04 -10.50
N ASP A 316 8.68 -20.99 -9.19
CA ASP A 316 7.37 -21.21 -8.55
C ASP A 316 6.61 -19.88 -8.33
N GLY A 317 7.14 -18.78 -8.85
CA GLY A 317 6.60 -17.43 -8.68
C GLY A 317 7.08 -16.73 -7.41
N SER A 318 7.92 -17.37 -6.60
CA SER A 318 8.47 -16.77 -5.38
C SER A 318 9.25 -15.49 -5.66
N ALA A 319 10.07 -15.50 -6.72
CA ALA A 319 10.85 -14.33 -7.10
C ALA A 319 9.96 -13.18 -7.60
N ALA A 320 8.94 -13.49 -8.41
CA ALA A 320 7.95 -12.51 -8.84
C ALA A 320 7.24 -11.85 -7.64
N ARG A 321 6.85 -12.64 -6.63
CA ARG A 321 6.24 -12.11 -5.40
C ARG A 321 7.19 -11.26 -4.56
N LEU A 322 8.48 -11.56 -4.51
CA LEU A 322 9.46 -10.65 -3.89
C LEU A 322 9.64 -9.35 -4.66
N LEU A 323 9.60 -9.42 -6.00
CA LEU A 323 9.72 -8.24 -6.86
C LEU A 323 8.48 -7.33 -6.80
N GLU A 324 7.32 -7.86 -6.38
CA GLU A 324 6.14 -7.04 -6.02
C GLU A 324 6.36 -6.26 -4.71
N MET A 325 7.28 -6.70 -3.85
CA MET A 325 7.62 -6.00 -2.61
C MET A 325 8.62 -4.86 -2.87
N HIS A 326 8.69 -3.93 -1.94
CA HIS A 326 9.73 -2.92 -1.95
C HIS A 326 11.14 -3.56 -1.92
N PRO A 327 12.11 -3.10 -2.74
CA PRO A 327 13.43 -3.73 -2.80
C PRO A 327 14.16 -3.82 -1.46
N PHE A 328 14.04 -2.81 -0.58
CA PHE A 328 14.60 -2.86 0.78
C PHE A 328 13.93 -3.91 1.68
N ARG A 329 12.61 -4.08 1.55
CA ARG A 329 11.89 -5.13 2.28
C ARG A 329 12.28 -6.50 1.73
N ALA A 330 12.27 -6.68 0.40
CA ALA A 330 12.71 -7.89 -0.26
C ALA A 330 14.14 -8.27 0.18
N PHE A 331 15.04 -7.29 0.22
CA PHE A 331 16.40 -7.46 0.73
C PHE A 331 16.44 -7.95 2.19
N ASN A 332 15.73 -7.30 3.11
CA ASN A 332 15.70 -7.70 4.52
C ASN A 332 15.03 -9.06 4.72
N THR A 333 13.96 -9.36 3.99
CA THR A 333 13.29 -10.66 4.03
C THR A 333 14.18 -11.76 3.46
N LEU A 334 14.92 -11.51 2.37
CA LEU A 334 15.91 -12.44 1.84
C LEU A 334 17.01 -12.71 2.86
N LYS A 335 17.53 -11.66 3.53
CA LYS A 335 18.49 -11.81 4.64
C LYS A 335 17.91 -12.66 5.76
N GLY A 336 16.69 -12.35 6.19
CA GLY A 336 15.94 -13.10 7.19
C GLY A 336 15.86 -14.58 6.84
N ALA A 337 15.43 -14.86 5.60
CA ALA A 337 15.27 -16.20 5.13
C ALA A 337 16.57 -16.99 5.18
N THR A 338 17.76 -16.40 4.96
CA THR A 338 19.05 -17.15 5.00
C THR A 338 19.29 -17.88 6.32
N ARG A 339 18.62 -17.46 7.38
CA ARG A 339 18.70 -18.06 8.71
C ARG A 339 17.75 -19.24 8.88
N TYR A 340 16.86 -19.50 7.93
CA TYR A 340 15.83 -20.51 8.00
C TYR A 340 15.90 -21.50 6.83
N SER A 341 15.71 -22.78 7.13
CA SER A 341 15.36 -23.78 6.12
C SER A 341 13.86 -23.73 5.79
N LEU A 342 13.50 -24.25 4.61
CA LEU A 342 12.09 -24.36 4.22
C LEU A 342 11.30 -25.25 5.18
N SER A 343 11.89 -26.37 5.65
CA SER A 343 11.24 -27.29 6.59
C SER A 343 10.92 -26.63 7.92
N GLU A 344 11.82 -25.82 8.47
CA GLU A 344 11.56 -25.05 9.69
C GLU A 344 10.40 -24.05 9.51
N LEU A 345 10.35 -23.35 8.38
CA LEU A 345 9.27 -22.38 8.10
C LEU A 345 7.91 -23.07 7.90
N VAL A 346 7.89 -24.26 7.28
CA VAL A 346 6.66 -25.06 7.16
C VAL A 346 6.20 -25.54 8.54
N ARG A 347 7.11 -26.03 9.39
CA ARG A 347 6.77 -26.39 10.78
C ARG A 347 6.28 -25.20 11.59
N ALA A 348 6.83 -24.01 11.36
CA ALA A 348 6.35 -22.79 11.99
C ALA A 348 4.88 -22.50 11.65
N LEU A 349 4.43 -22.75 10.42
CA LEU A 349 3.00 -22.62 10.06
C LEU A 349 2.11 -23.62 10.83
N THR A 350 2.58 -24.84 11.05
CA THR A 350 1.88 -25.82 11.88
C THR A 350 1.78 -25.36 13.33
N ALA A 351 2.89 -24.89 13.91
CA ALA A 351 2.91 -24.37 15.28
C ALA A 351 1.98 -23.14 15.45
N ILE A 352 1.92 -22.27 14.43
CA ILE A 352 0.99 -21.13 14.40
C ILE A 352 -0.47 -21.61 14.40
N HIS A 353 -0.79 -22.63 13.60
CA HIS A 353 -2.14 -23.21 13.56
C HIS A 353 -2.54 -23.82 14.90
N GLU A 354 -1.67 -24.60 15.52
CA GLU A 354 -1.90 -25.18 16.84
C GLU A 354 -2.08 -24.09 17.91
N THR A 355 -1.30 -23.00 17.82
CA THR A 355 -1.42 -21.86 18.73
C THR A 355 -2.74 -21.10 18.54
N ASP A 356 -3.19 -20.90 17.30
CA ASP A 356 -4.49 -20.28 17.00
C ASP A 356 -5.65 -21.09 17.60
N LEU A 357 -5.60 -22.42 17.46
CA LEU A 357 -6.57 -23.32 18.08
C LEU A 357 -6.52 -23.23 19.61
N ALA A 358 -5.32 -23.24 20.20
CA ALA A 358 -5.14 -23.17 21.64
C ALA A 358 -5.65 -21.84 22.22
N LEU A 359 -5.42 -20.71 21.56
CA LEU A 359 -5.95 -19.40 21.96
C LEU A 359 -7.47 -19.39 21.99
N LYS A 360 -8.14 -20.12 21.09
CA LYS A 360 -9.60 -20.15 20.97
C LYS A 360 -10.29 -21.17 21.88
N SER A 361 -9.57 -22.22 22.32
CA SER A 361 -10.21 -23.42 22.89
C SER A 361 -9.63 -23.92 24.23
N SER A 362 -8.39 -23.55 24.59
CA SER A 362 -7.68 -24.25 25.68
C SER A 362 -7.81 -23.61 27.06
N GLY A 363 -8.21 -22.34 27.15
CA GLY A 363 -8.20 -21.56 28.41
C GLY A 363 -6.80 -21.34 29.00
N ALA A 364 -5.74 -21.77 28.32
CA ALA A 364 -4.37 -21.58 28.76
C ALA A 364 -3.96 -20.10 28.70
N PRO A 365 -2.98 -19.65 29.51
CA PRO A 365 -2.52 -18.26 29.49
C PRO A 365 -2.03 -17.87 28.09
N GLU A 366 -2.73 -16.95 27.43
CA GLU A 366 -2.48 -16.60 26.03
C GLU A 366 -1.06 -16.10 25.78
N GLY A 367 -0.49 -15.34 26.72
CA GLY A 367 0.90 -14.88 26.65
C GLY A 367 1.91 -16.04 26.62
N LEU A 368 1.67 -17.10 27.39
CA LEU A 368 2.54 -18.28 27.43
C LEU A 368 2.47 -19.07 26.13
N LEU A 369 1.28 -19.17 25.52
CA LEU A 369 1.11 -19.79 24.20
C LEU A 369 1.93 -19.06 23.13
N MET A 370 1.92 -17.73 23.15
CA MET A 370 2.68 -16.90 22.22
C MET A 370 4.20 -16.97 22.49
N GLU A 371 4.64 -16.96 23.76
CA GLU A 371 6.07 -17.13 24.09
C GLU A 371 6.59 -18.50 23.60
N ARG A 372 5.82 -19.58 23.83
CA ARG A 372 6.17 -20.92 23.36
C ARG A 372 6.24 -21.00 21.83
N LEU A 373 5.29 -20.36 21.14
CA LEU A 373 5.30 -20.27 19.68
C LEU A 373 6.57 -19.59 19.16
N LEU A 374 6.95 -18.44 19.73
CA LEU A 374 8.16 -17.72 19.29
C LEU A 374 9.41 -18.56 19.49
N LEU A 375 9.51 -19.25 20.63
CA LEU A 375 10.63 -20.16 20.90
C LEU A 375 10.66 -21.34 19.93
N SER A 376 9.50 -21.94 19.60
CA SER A 376 9.47 -23.05 18.64
C SER A 376 9.82 -22.62 17.22
N ILE A 377 9.48 -21.38 16.83
CA ILE A 377 9.83 -20.85 15.51
C ILE A 377 11.32 -20.50 15.43
N ILE A 378 11.87 -19.84 16.45
CA ILE A 378 13.24 -19.32 16.44
C ILE A 378 14.27 -20.39 16.79
N GLY A 379 13.94 -21.28 17.73
CA GLY A 379 14.86 -22.26 18.30
C GLY A 379 15.43 -23.24 17.29
N GLY A 380 14.74 -23.50 16.17
CA GLY A 380 15.10 -24.61 15.29
C GLY A 380 14.99 -25.95 16.03
N GLU A 381 15.51 -27.02 15.43
CA GLU A 381 15.72 -28.30 16.14
C GLU A 381 16.96 -28.27 17.04
#